data_AF-A0A1G0EVS6-F1
#
_entry.id   AF-A0A1G0EVS6-F1
#
_cell.length_a   1.000
_cell.length_b   1.000
_cell.length_c   1.000
_cell.angle_alpha   90.00
_cell.angle_beta   90.00
_cell.angle_gamma   90.00
#
_symmetry.space_group_name_H-M   'P 1'
#
loop_
_entity.id
_entity.type
_entity.pdbx_description
1 polymer ?
#
loop_
_entity_poly.entity_id
_entity_poly.type
_entity_poly.pdbx_seq_one_letter_code
_entity_poly.pdbx_strand_id
1 'polypeptide(L)'
;MTTDIQQLIRTQVANNPVVLYIKGTAKFPQCGFSSRVVQIMNLLGVKDFLAVNVFENPLLVPGLVEYANWPTLPQCYVRGEFIGGCDILTEMYQNGELKQLLDELATAE
;
A
#
# COMPACT_ATOMS: atom_id res chain seq x y z
N MET A 1 19.46 -10.94 -10.30
CA MET A 1 18.06 -11.14 -10.68
C MET A 1 17.22 -10.12 -9.91
N THR A 2 17.14 -8.89 -10.42
CA THR A 2 16.44 -7.76 -9.77
C THR A 2 15.20 -7.35 -10.58
N THR A 3 15.20 -7.69 -11.87
CA THR A 3 14.13 -7.42 -12.84
C THR A 3 12.81 -8.10 -12.48
N ASP A 4 12.88 -9.30 -11.88
CA ASP A 4 11.70 -10.11 -11.54
C ASP A 4 10.84 -9.45 -10.45
N ILE A 5 11.47 -8.88 -9.41
CA ILE A 5 10.77 -8.19 -8.33
C ILE A 5 10.10 -6.90 -8.80
N GLN A 6 10.76 -6.15 -9.67
CA GLN A 6 10.17 -4.94 -10.26
C GLN A 6 8.93 -5.29 -11.10
N GLN A 7 9.00 -6.37 -11.88
CA GLN A 7 7.84 -6.88 -12.61
C GLN A 7 6.74 -7.37 -11.68
N LEU A 8 7.08 -8.07 -10.59
CA LEU A 8 6.13 -8.51 -9.59
C LEU A 8 5.39 -7.32 -8.98
N ILE A 9 6.11 -6.30 -8.49
CA ILE A 9 5.52 -5.09 -7.90
C ILE A 9 4.58 -4.42 -8.91
N ARG A 10 5.04 -4.19 -10.15
CA ARG A 10 4.22 -3.64 -11.24
C ARG A 10 2.95 -4.44 -11.48
N THR A 11 3.06 -5.77 -11.51
CA THR A 11 1.92 -6.67 -11.74
C THR A 11 0.94 -6.60 -10.57
N GLN A 12 1.41 -6.57 -9.32
CA GLN A 12 0.55 -6.43 -8.15
C GLN A 12 -0.21 -5.11 -8.17
N VAL A 13 0.48 -3.99 -8.40
CA VAL A 13 -0.15 -2.66 -8.41
C VAL A 13 -1.03 -2.40 -9.64
N ALA A 14 -0.80 -3.11 -10.75
CA ALA A 14 -1.64 -3.04 -11.95
C ALA A 14 -2.90 -3.91 -11.85
N ASN A 15 -2.80 -5.10 -11.24
CA ASN A 15 -3.93 -6.03 -11.12
C ASN A 15 -4.88 -5.69 -9.97
N ASN A 16 -4.43 -4.92 -8.98
CA ASN A 16 -5.21 -4.60 -7.80
C ASN A 16 -5.40 -3.08 -7.72
N PRO A 17 -6.63 -2.59 -7.49
CA PRO A 17 -6.90 -1.15 -7.41
C PRO A 17 -6.18 -0.50 -6.22
N VAL A 18 -5.99 -1.24 -5.13
CA VAL A 18 -5.27 -0.78 -3.94
C VAL A 18 -4.28 -1.85 -3.48
N VAL A 19 -3.02 -1.48 -3.31
CA VAL A 19 -1.96 -2.37 -2.81
C VAL A 19 -1.22 -1.72 -1.64
N LEU A 20 -1.08 -2.47 -0.56
CA LEU A 20 -0.43 -2.07 0.67
C LEU A 20 0.75 -2.99 0.97
N TYR A 21 1.95 -2.43 0.94
CA TYR A 21 3.15 -3.13 1.38
C TYR A 21 3.39 -2.84 2.85
N ILE A 22 3.20 -3.85 3.69
CA ILE A 22 3.23 -3.73 5.14
C ILE A 22 4.19 -4.74 5.78
N LYS A 23 4.59 -4.47 7.02
CA LYS A 23 5.36 -5.40 7.84
C LYS A 23 4.39 -6.28 8.64
N GLY A 24 4.23 -7.53 8.21
CA GLY A 24 3.21 -8.45 8.70
C GLY A 24 2.03 -8.55 7.73
N THR A 25 0.84 -8.91 8.22
CA THR A 25 -0.36 -9.08 7.40
C THR A 25 -1.49 -8.16 7.87
N ALA A 26 -2.53 -7.96 7.05
CA ALA A 26 -3.69 -7.15 7.45
C ALA A 26 -4.37 -7.70 8.72
N LYS A 27 -4.33 -9.03 8.94
CA LYS A 27 -4.85 -9.68 10.14
C LYS A 27 -3.90 -9.60 11.33
N PHE A 28 -2.60 -9.66 11.08
CA PHE A 28 -1.55 -9.65 12.10
C PHE A 28 -0.45 -8.64 11.72
N PRO A 29 -0.68 -7.34 11.92
CA PRO A 29 0.35 -6.33 11.67
C PRO A 29 1.45 -6.45 12.74
N GLN A 30 2.71 -6.50 12.30
CA GLN A 30 3.86 -6.62 13.21
C GLN A 30 4.56 -5.27 13.46
N CYS A 31 3.95 -4.18 13.00
CA CYS A 31 4.46 -2.82 13.15
C CYS A 31 3.32 -1.85 13.41
N GLY A 32 3.50 -0.90 14.33
CA GLY A 32 2.48 0.11 14.67
C GLY A 32 2.05 0.95 13.47
N PHE A 33 2.99 1.32 12.60
CA PHE A 33 2.71 2.04 11.35
C PHE A 33 1.85 1.22 10.38
N SER A 34 2.18 -0.07 10.22
CA SER A 34 1.37 -0.98 9.39
C SER A 34 -0.03 -1.18 9.96
N SER A 35 -0.17 -1.32 11.28
CA SER A 35 -1.47 -1.41 11.94
C SER A 35 -2.33 -0.17 11.69
N ARG A 36 -1.73 1.02 11.78
CA ARG A 36 -2.43 2.28 11.55
C ARG A 36 -2.95 2.41 10.12
N VAL A 37 -2.14 2.06 9.12
CA VAL A 37 -2.58 2.10 7.71
C VAL A 37 -3.71 1.11 7.44
N VAL A 38 -3.63 -0.11 7.97
CA VAL A 38 -4.70 -1.11 7.84
C VAL A 38 -5.98 -0.62 8.53
N GLN A 39 -5.88 0.01 9.70
CA GLN A 39 -7.05 0.60 10.37
C GLN A 39 -7.69 1.71 9.55
N ILE A 40 -6.90 2.63 8.99
CA ILE A 40 -7.40 3.71 8.12
C ILE A 40 -8.18 3.12 6.93
N MET A 41 -7.61 2.11 6.26
CA MET A 41 -8.26 1.41 5.14
C MET A 41 -9.60 0.78 5.54
N ASN A 42 -9.65 0.12 6.71
CA ASN A 42 -10.88 -0.44 7.26
C ASN A 42 -11.93 0.64 7.62
N LEU A 43 -11.49 1.76 8.21
CA LEU A 43 -12.37 2.89 8.55
C LEU A 43 -12.98 3.55 7.31
N LEU A 44 -12.21 3.60 6.23
CA LEU A 44 -12.66 4.08 4.92
C LEU A 44 -13.58 3.08 4.20
N GLY A 45 -13.73 1.86 4.74
CA GLY A 45 -14.60 0.83 4.18
C GLY A 45 -14.03 0.15 2.93
N VAL A 46 -12.73 0.29 2.66
CA VAL A 46 -12.09 -0.40 1.52
C VAL A 46 -11.97 -1.87 1.86
N LYS A 47 -12.71 -2.70 1.12
CA LYS A 47 -12.70 -4.16 1.28
C LYS A 47 -11.72 -4.83 0.32
N ASP A 48 -11.52 -4.23 -0.85
CA ASP A 48 -10.74 -4.77 -1.95
C ASP A 48 -9.35 -4.12 -2.03
N PHE A 49 -8.50 -4.47 -1.06
CA PHE A 49 -7.08 -4.10 -1.09
C PHE A 49 -6.20 -5.33 -0.90
N LEU A 50 -5.07 -5.35 -1.61
CA LEU A 50 -4.05 -6.36 -1.44
C LEU A 50 -3.06 -5.92 -0.36
N ALA A 51 -2.95 -6.68 0.73
CA ALA A 51 -1.91 -6.49 1.73
C ALA A 51 -0.75 -7.47 1.50
N VAL A 52 0.40 -6.95 1.05
CA VAL A 52 1.62 -7.73 0.80
C VAL A 52 2.54 -7.63 2.01
N ASN A 53 2.92 -8.78 2.55
CA ASN A 53 3.87 -8.85 3.65
C ASN A 53 5.31 -8.80 3.12
N VAL A 54 6.03 -7.73 3.42
CA VAL A 54 7.43 -7.58 2.98
C VAL A 54 8.40 -8.59 3.62
N PHE A 55 7.99 -9.27 4.70
CA PHE A 55 8.80 -10.31 5.32
C PHE A 55 8.79 -11.63 4.55
N GLU A 56 7.81 -11.86 3.67
CA GLU A 56 7.77 -13.09 2.87
C GLU A 56 8.85 -13.13 1.80
N ASN A 57 9.33 -11.97 1.36
CA ASN A 57 10.40 -11.89 0.40
C ASN A 57 11.37 -10.74 0.74
N PRO A 58 12.63 -11.04 1.11
CA PRO A 58 13.61 -10.03 1.48
C PRO A 58 13.99 -9.08 0.33
N LEU A 59 13.68 -9.45 -0.92
CA LEU A 59 13.92 -8.60 -2.09
C LEU A 59 12.80 -7.57 -2.33
N LEU A 60 11.62 -7.71 -1.71
CA LEU A 60 10.53 -6.74 -1.84
C LEU A 60 10.93 -5.38 -1.28
N VAL A 61 11.59 -5.34 -0.12
CA VAL A 61 12.01 -4.09 0.51
C VAL A 61 12.92 -3.27 -0.43
N PRO A 62 14.08 -3.76 -0.90
CA PRO A 62 14.91 -2.99 -1.82
C PRO A 62 14.18 -2.69 -3.13
N GLY A 63 13.39 -3.62 -3.66
CA GLY A 63 12.60 -3.39 -4.87
C GLY A 63 11.59 -2.25 -4.75
N LEU A 64 10.89 -2.16 -3.62
CA LEU A 64 9.93 -1.09 -3.32
C LEU A 64 10.63 0.25 -3.11
N VAL A 65 11.78 0.26 -2.44
CA VAL A 65 12.58 1.47 -2.26
C VAL A 65 13.03 2.01 -3.63
N GLU A 66 13.50 1.15 -4.52
CA GLU A 66 13.86 1.53 -5.89
C GLU A 66 12.64 1.93 -6.74
N TYR A 67 11.51 1.24 -6.60
CA TYR A 67 10.31 1.48 -7.41
C TYR A 67 9.60 2.79 -7.07
N ALA A 68 9.32 3.04 -5.78
CA ALA A 68 8.71 4.29 -5.31
C ALA A 68 9.72 5.41 -5.09
N ASN A 69 11.02 5.13 -5.21
CA ASN A 69 12.08 6.03 -4.79
C ASN A 69 11.88 6.52 -3.33
N TRP A 70 11.36 5.62 -2.47
CA TRP A 70 10.91 5.94 -1.12
C TRP A 70 11.46 4.94 -0.09
N PRO A 71 12.27 5.39 0.90
CA PRO A 71 13.03 4.49 1.75
C PRO A 71 12.24 3.88 2.92
N THR A 72 10.99 4.32 3.16
CA THR A 72 10.23 3.89 4.35
C THR A 72 9.05 2.99 4.01
N LEU A 73 8.63 2.23 5.02
CA LEU A 73 7.48 1.32 4.99
C LEU A 73 6.57 1.64 6.18
N PRO A 74 5.25 1.41 6.09
CA PRO A 74 4.51 0.82 4.97
C PRO A 74 4.41 1.75 3.75
N GLN A 75 4.15 1.19 2.56
CA GLN A 75 3.90 1.93 1.31
C GLN A 75 2.51 1.58 0.76
N CYS A 76 1.76 2.59 0.30
CA CYS A 76 0.46 2.41 -0.32
C CYS A 76 0.48 2.83 -1.78
N TYR A 77 -0.13 1.99 -2.62
CA TYR A 77 -0.32 2.23 -4.03
C TYR A 77 -1.81 2.15 -4.37
N VAL A 78 -2.26 3.05 -5.23
CA VAL A 78 -3.63 3.12 -5.71
C VAL A 78 -3.60 3.27 -7.23
N ARG A 79 -4.29 2.39 -7.97
CA ARG A 79 -4.30 2.36 -9.45
C ARG A 79 -2.90 2.39 -10.08
N GLY A 80 -1.93 1.71 -9.45
CA GLY A 80 -0.55 1.71 -9.91
C GLY A 80 0.27 2.93 -9.50
N GLU A 81 -0.34 3.96 -8.91
CA GLU A 81 0.33 5.16 -8.43
C GLU A 81 0.74 5.03 -6.97
N PHE A 82 1.93 5.52 -6.63
CA PHE A 82 2.41 5.59 -5.26
C PHE A 82 1.76 6.77 -4.54
N ILE A 83 1.00 6.50 -3.48
CA ILE A 83 0.34 7.52 -2.67
C ILE A 83 1.24 8.02 -1.55
N GLY A 84 1.90 7.11 -0.85
CA GLY A 84 2.76 7.48 0.27
C GLY A 84 2.91 6.42 1.36
N GLY A 85 3.58 6.83 2.42
CA GLY A 85 3.76 6.03 3.63
C GLY A 85 2.68 6.25 4.69
N CYS A 86 2.90 5.73 5.91
CA CYS A 86 1.94 5.82 7.01
C CYS A 86 1.55 7.26 7.38
N ASP A 87 2.53 8.17 7.46
CA ASP A 87 2.29 9.56 7.86
C ASP A 87 1.44 10.30 6.82
N ILE A 88 1.80 10.16 5.54
CA ILE A 88 1.07 10.76 4.40
C ILE A 88 -0.36 10.22 4.35
N LEU A 89 -0.55 8.91 4.48
CA LEU A 89 -1.91 8.33 4.50
C LEU A 89 -2.73 8.81 5.69
N THR A 90 -2.10 9.01 6.85
CA THR A 90 -2.78 9.54 8.03
C THR A 90 -3.21 10.98 7.80
N GLU A 91 -2.36 11.81 7.19
CA GLU A 91 -2.67 13.20 6.86
C GLU A 91 -3.77 13.30 5.79
N MET A 92 -3.64 12.56 4.69
CA MET A 92 -4.66 12.51 3.64
C MET A 92 -6.00 11.96 4.17
N TYR A 93 -5.98 11.04 5.13
CA TYR A 93 -7.19 10.60 5.83
C TYR A 93 -7.83 11.72 6.65
N GLN A 94 -7.04 12.47 7.40
CA GLN A 94 -7.53 13.61 8.21
C GLN A 94 -8.09 14.73 7.33
N ASN A 95 -7.47 14.99 6.19
CA ASN A 95 -7.94 15.97 5.21
C ASN A 95 -9.14 15.47 4.39
N GLY A 96 -9.43 14.17 4.41
CA GLY A 96 -10.49 13.55 3.61
C GLY A 96 -10.10 13.24 2.16
N GLU A 97 -8.90 13.64 1.72
CA GLU A 97 -8.37 13.38 0.38
C GLU A 97 -8.26 11.88 0.09
N LEU A 98 -7.79 11.10 1.06
CA LEU A 98 -7.66 9.64 0.91
C LEU A 98 -9.03 8.98 0.73
N LYS A 99 -10.05 9.49 1.42
CA LYS A 99 -11.42 8.98 1.28
C LYS A 99 -11.95 9.28 -0.12
N GLN A 100 -11.80 10.51 -0.60
CA GLN A 100 -12.25 10.90 -1.94
C GLN A 100 -11.57 10.04 -3.02
N LEU A 101 -10.25 9.90 -2.93
CA LEU A 101 -9.48 9.09 -3.86
C LEU A 101 -10.01 7.65 -3.93
N LEU A 102 -10.28 7.02 -2.78
CA LEU A 102 -10.81 5.65 -2.70
C LEU A 102 -12.27 5.53 -3.14
N ASP A 103 -13.10 6.55 -2.89
CA ASP A 103 -14.51 6.60 -3.32
C ASP A 103 -14.62 6.74 -4.86
N GLU A 104 -13.73 7.56 -5.45
CA GLU A 104 -13.55 7.64 -6.91
C GLU A 104 -13.03 6.33 -7.51
N LEU A 105 -12.34 5.49 -6.74
CA LEU A 105 -12.02 4.12 -7.19
C LEU A 105 -13.27 3.27 -7.29
N ALA A 106 -14.06 3.26 -6.21
CA ALA A 106 -15.24 2.42 -6.09
C ALA A 106 -16.37 2.82 -7.07
N THR A 107 -16.41 4.09 -7.49
CA THR A 107 -17.45 4.61 -8.39
C THR A 107 -17.10 4.47 -9.88
N ALA A 108 -15.83 4.21 -10.22
CA ALA A 108 -15.39 4.13 -11.61
C ALA A 108 -15.60 2.74 -12.26
N GLU A 109 -16.52 1.94 -11.72
CA GLU A 109 -16.94 0.63 -12.24
C GLU A 109 -18.29 0.72 -12.97
#